data_AF-A0AAV8X1Y9-F1
#
_entry.id   AF-A0AAV8X1Y9-F1
#
_cell.length_a   1.000
_cell.length_b   1.000
_cell.length_c   1.000
_cell.angle_alpha   90.00
_cell.angle_beta   90.00
_cell.angle_gamma   90.00
#
_symmetry.space_group_name_H-M   'P 1'
#
loop_
_entity.id
_entity.type
_entity.pdbx_description
1 polymer ?
#
loop_
_entity_poly.entity_id
_entity_poly.type
_entity_poly.pdbx_seq_one_letter_code
_entity_poly.pdbx_strand_id
1 'polypeptide(L)'
;MRHGEVRIDHWLMTAKVVDLPTIVESLKTIDGKGFYKTADICQMLICKEDDDQTITDEDSPQKKKKDKVEKKYLWPHGITPPTKNVRKRRFRKTLKKKYVEAPEIEKEVKRLF
;
A
#
# COMPACT_ATOMS: atom_id res chain seq x y z
N MET A 1 -11.15 -6.92 -4.01
CA MET A 1 -10.42 -7.74 -5.00
C MET A 1 -8.92 -7.58 -4.76
N ARG A 2 -8.29 -8.48 -3.99
CA ARG A 2 -6.87 -8.40 -3.58
C ARG A 2 -6.14 -9.77 -3.63
N HIS A 3 -6.87 -10.82 -3.98
CA HIS A 3 -6.36 -12.18 -4.12
C HIS A 3 -6.65 -12.66 -5.55
N GLY A 4 -5.83 -13.57 -6.05
CA GLY A 4 -5.98 -14.22 -7.34
C GLY A 4 -5.11 -15.46 -7.41
N GLU A 5 -5.06 -16.08 -8.58
CA GLU A 5 -4.21 -17.23 -8.87
C GLU A 5 -3.30 -16.90 -10.05
N VAL A 6 -2.07 -17.40 -10.03
CA VAL A 6 -1.13 -17.30 -11.15
C VAL A 6 -0.72 -18.70 -11.56
N ARG A 7 -0.90 -19.00 -12.86
CA ARG A 7 -0.49 -20.27 -13.46
C ARG A 7 0.78 -20.08 -14.27
N ILE A 8 1.78 -20.89 -13.98
CA ILE A 8 3.02 -20.97 -14.75
C ILE A 8 3.23 -22.46 -15.08
N ASP A 9 3.04 -22.82 -16.34
CA ASP A 9 3.03 -24.20 -16.80
C ASP A 9 2.07 -25.09 -15.99
N HIS A 10 2.60 -26.04 -15.23
CA HIS A 10 1.84 -26.95 -14.36
C HIS A 10 1.72 -26.45 -12.91
N TRP A 11 2.33 -25.30 -12.59
CA TRP A 11 2.32 -24.72 -11.25
C TRP A 11 1.15 -23.77 -11.09
N LEU A 12 0.34 -24.00 -10.06
CA LEU A 12 -0.72 -23.10 -9.61
C LEU A 12 -0.28 -22.44 -8.31
N MET A 13 -0.17 -21.12 -8.32
CA MET A 13 0.25 -20.33 -7.16
C MET A 13 -0.86 -19.39 -6.70
N THR A 14 -1.04 -19.30 -5.39
CA THR A 14 -1.90 -18.28 -4.79
C THR A 14 -1.21 -16.92 -4.85
N ALA A 15 -1.96 -15.90 -5.25
CA ALA A 15 -1.43 -14.56 -5.47
C ALA A 15 -2.18 -13.50 -4.65
N LYS A 16 -1.43 -12.50 -4.15
CA LYS A 16 -1.93 -11.39 -3.33
C LYS A 16 -1.41 -10.05 -3.86
N VAL A 17 -2.32 -9.12 -4.11
CA VAL A 17 -1.99 -7.74 -4.53
C VAL A 17 -1.72 -6.89 -3.29
N VAL A 18 -0.52 -6.34 -3.20
CA VAL A 18 -0.09 -5.43 -2.13
C VAL A 18 0.24 -4.04 -2.66
N ASP A 19 0.10 -3.03 -1.81
CA ASP A 19 0.41 -1.64 -2.12
C ASP A 19 1.86 -1.31 -1.77
N LEU A 20 2.63 -0.94 -2.78
CA LEU A 20 4.02 -0.49 -2.61
C LEU A 20 4.07 0.85 -1.85
N PRO A 21 5.11 1.07 -1.04
CA PRO A 21 5.32 2.37 -0.40
C PRO A 21 5.87 3.43 -1.35
N THR A 22 6.52 3.02 -2.43
CA THR A 22 7.17 3.89 -3.42
C THR A 22 6.38 3.87 -4.71
N ILE A 23 6.21 5.04 -5.33
CA ILE A 23 5.72 5.15 -6.71
C ILE A 23 6.90 4.84 -7.64
N VAL A 24 6.70 3.90 -8.56
CA VAL A 24 7.69 3.53 -9.58
C VAL A 24 7.18 4.00 -10.93
N GLU A 25 7.91 4.89 -11.58
CA GLU A 25 7.59 5.30 -12.95
C GLU A 25 8.15 4.28 -13.93
N SER A 26 7.32 3.84 -14.88
CA SER A 26 7.78 3.08 -16.04
C SER A 26 8.10 4.05 -17.17
N LEU A 27 9.27 3.87 -17.77
CA LEU A 27 9.72 4.68 -18.90
C LEU A 27 10.16 3.78 -20.04
N LYS A 28 9.82 4.17 -21.26
CA LYS A 28 10.34 3.54 -22.48
C LYS A 28 11.41 4.43 -23.11
N THR A 29 12.37 3.80 -23.77
CA THR A 29 13.44 4.47 -24.52
C THR A 29 13.73 3.67 -25.79
N ILE A 30 14.29 4.32 -26.80
CA ILE A 30 14.78 3.69 -28.03
C ILE A 30 16.30 3.82 -28.11
N ASP A 31 16.85 4.95 -27.64
CA ASP A 31 18.27 5.32 -27.77
C ASP A 31 19.06 5.25 -26.45
N GLY A 32 18.39 4.94 -25.33
CA GLY A 32 18.99 4.92 -24.00
C GLY A 32 19.28 6.30 -23.41
N LYS A 33 18.84 7.38 -24.05
CA LYS A 33 19.08 8.77 -23.63
C LYS A 33 17.76 9.50 -23.41
N GLY A 34 16.84 9.42 -24.37
CA GLY A 34 15.49 9.94 -24.27
C GLY A 34 14.57 8.92 -23.59
N PHE A 35 13.95 9.32 -22.48
CA PHE A 35 13.02 8.47 -21.74
C PHE A 35 11.63 9.09 -21.72
N TYR A 36 10.62 8.27 -22.05
CA TYR A 36 9.23 8.69 -22.12
C TYR A 36 8.41 7.90 -21.11
N LYS A 37 7.74 8.59 -20.19
CA LYS A 37 6.89 7.98 -19.17
C LYS A 37 5.71 7.25 -19.80
N THR A 38 5.43 6.04 -19.31
CA THR A 38 4.31 5.20 -19.78
C THR A 38 3.24 4.96 -18.72
N ALA A 39 3.62 4.76 -17.47
CA ALA A 39 2.69 4.51 -16.37
C ALA A 39 3.35 4.68 -15.00
N ASP A 40 2.53 4.84 -13.97
CA ASP A 40 2.92 4.75 -12.57
C ASP A 40 2.54 3.39 -12.00
N ILE A 41 3.50 2.73 -11.34
CA ILE A 41 3.32 1.43 -10.69
C ILE A 41 3.41 1.64 -9.18
N CYS A 42 2.31 1.32 -8.48
CA CYS A 42 2.20 1.47 -7.03
C CYS A 42 1.70 0.20 -6.34
N GLN A 43 1.54 -0.90 -7.07
CA GLN A 43 1.09 -2.19 -6.56
C GLN A 43 1.97 -3.32 -7.07
N MET A 44 1.99 -4.42 -6.34
CA MET A 44 2.75 -5.62 -6.67
C MET A 44 1.91 -6.86 -6.39
N LEU A 45 1.95 -7.83 -7.30
CA LEU A 45 1.36 -9.15 -7.10
C LEU A 45 2.43 -10.08 -6.52
N ILE A 46 2.18 -10.61 -5.33
CA ILE A 46 3.06 -11.60 -4.68
C ILE A 46 2.44 -12.98 -4.90
N CYS A 47 3.19 -13.89 -5.52
CA CYS A 47 2.81 -15.28 -5.70
C CYS A 47 3.48 -16.16 -4.64
N LYS A 48 2.76 -17.14 -4.12
CA LYS A 48 3.24 -18.14 -3.17
C LYS A 48 2.77 -19.52 -3.62
N GLU A 49 3.63 -20.52 -3.45
CA GLU A 49 3.29 -21.93 -3.73
C GLU A 49 2.32 -22.49 -2.67
N ASP A 50 2.51 -22.09 -1.41
CA ASP A 50 1.61 -22.48 -0.31
C ASP A 50 0.54 -21.42 -0.05
N ASP A 51 -0.68 -21.90 0.23
CA ASP A 51 -1.74 -21.09 0.82
C ASP A 51 -1.28 -20.65 2.21
N ASP A 52 -0.90 -19.38 2.31
CA ASP A 52 -0.52 -18.67 3.52
C ASP A 52 -1.76 -18.48 4.41
N GLN A 53 -2.36 -19.58 4.90
CA GLN A 53 -3.36 -19.59 5.98
C GLN A 53 -2.73 -19.22 7.34
N THR A 54 -1.42 -18.94 7.37
CA THR A 54 -0.58 -18.84 8.57
C THR A 54 0.01 -17.45 8.81
N ILE A 55 -0.67 -16.38 8.40
CA ILE A 55 -0.56 -15.11 9.14
C ILE A 55 -1.92 -14.89 9.79
N THR A 56 -2.05 -15.58 10.92
CA THR A 56 -3.03 -15.35 11.97
C THR A 56 -3.40 -13.88 12.05
N ASP A 57 -4.69 -13.64 11.86
CA ASP A 57 -5.49 -12.63 12.53
C ASP A 57 -4.83 -12.04 13.79
N GLU A 58 -4.06 -10.97 13.62
CA GLU A 58 -4.00 -9.91 14.63
C GLU A 58 -5.25 -9.04 14.46
N ASP A 59 -6.42 -9.69 14.55
CA ASP A 59 -7.75 -9.08 14.48
C ASP A 59 -8.05 -8.47 15.86
N SER A 60 -7.33 -7.40 16.17
CA SER A 60 -7.80 -6.47 17.19
C SER A 60 -8.90 -5.62 16.54
N PRO A 61 -10.12 -5.56 17.12
CA PRO A 61 -11.25 -4.83 16.53
C PRO A 61 -11.04 -3.32 16.70
N GLN A 62 -10.04 -2.76 16.03
CA GLN A 62 -9.89 -1.32 15.91
C GLN A 62 -10.86 -0.83 14.85
N LYS A 63 -12.01 -0.31 15.32
CA LYS A 63 -13.03 0.46 14.58
C LYS A 63 -12.57 0.80 13.16
N LYS A 64 -13.08 0.04 12.18
CA LYS A 64 -12.83 0.24 10.75
C LYS A 64 -13.22 1.67 10.38
N LYS A 65 -12.26 2.58 10.25
CA LYS A 65 -12.48 3.80 9.46
C LYS A 65 -12.61 3.30 8.01
N LYS A 66 -13.79 3.50 7.41
CA LYS A 66 -14.17 2.95 6.08
C LYS A 66 -13.13 3.21 4.97
N ASP A 67 -12.29 4.23 5.10
CA ASP A 67 -11.34 4.65 4.07
C ASP A 67 -9.90 4.16 4.28
N LYS A 68 -9.62 3.38 5.34
CA LYS A 68 -8.25 2.98 5.66
C LYS A 68 -7.94 1.58 5.14
N VAL A 69 -7.00 1.50 4.20
CA VAL A 69 -6.46 0.22 3.70
C VAL A 69 -5.98 -0.65 4.87
N GLU A 70 -6.36 -1.92 4.85
CA GLU A 70 -5.95 -2.90 5.86
C GLU A 70 -4.42 -3.07 5.87
N LYS A 71 -3.83 -3.15 7.06
CA LYS A 71 -2.37 -3.23 7.23
C LYS A 71 -1.74 -4.40 6.46
N LYS A 72 -2.47 -5.51 6.29
CA LYS A 72 -2.01 -6.71 5.58
C LYS A 72 -1.73 -6.51 4.09
N TYR A 73 -2.29 -5.45 3.48
CA TYR A 73 -2.02 -5.10 2.08
C TYR A 73 -0.94 -4.01 1.93
N LEU A 74 -0.46 -3.41 3.03
CA LEU A 74 0.56 -2.36 2.98
C LEU A 74 1.96 -2.98 2.99
N TRP A 75 2.62 -3.03 1.83
CA TRP A 75 3.96 -3.60 1.72
C TRP A 75 5.00 -2.71 2.43
N PRO A 76 5.88 -3.25 3.29
CA PRO A 76 6.80 -2.43 4.09
C PRO A 76 8.03 -1.93 3.32
N HIS A 77 8.36 -2.54 2.17
CA HIS A 77 9.60 -2.30 1.42
C HIS A 77 9.32 -1.67 0.06
N GLY A 78 10.24 -0.87 -0.47
CA GLY A 78 10.26 -0.61 -1.92
C GLY A 78 10.95 -1.76 -2.68
N ILE A 79 10.94 -1.70 -4.00
CA ILE A 79 11.50 -2.74 -4.88
C ILE A 79 13.04 -2.76 -4.83
N THR A 80 13.69 -1.60 -4.67
CA THR A 80 15.16 -1.50 -4.71
C THR A 80 15.80 -1.75 -3.35
N PRO A 81 17.00 -2.36 -3.26
CA PRO A 81 17.65 -2.68 -1.98
C PRO A 81 17.75 -1.50 -0.99
N PRO A 82 18.10 -0.26 -1.41
CA PRO A 82 18.16 0.88 -0.51
C PRO A 82 16.83 1.30 0.11
N THR A 83 15.71 0.81 -0.42
CA THR A 83 14.33 1.09 0.04
C THR A 83 13.74 -0.03 0.91
N LYS A 84 14.58 -0.95 1.40
CA LYS A 84 14.16 -1.90 2.46
C LYS A 84 13.66 -1.15 3.69
N ASN A 85 12.46 -1.54 4.14
CA ASN A 85 11.73 -0.95 5.28
C ASN A 85 11.48 0.57 5.18
N VAL A 86 11.34 1.10 3.96
CA VAL A 86 11.25 2.56 3.71
C VAL A 86 10.14 3.26 4.51
N ARG A 87 8.97 2.62 4.71
CA ARG A 87 7.85 3.20 5.49
C ARG A 87 8.24 3.55 6.93
N LYS A 88 9.11 2.75 7.56
CA LYS A 88 9.56 2.94 8.94
C LYS A 88 10.88 3.71 9.02
N ARG A 89 11.78 3.49 8.06
CA ARG A 89 13.18 3.94 8.14
C ARG A 89 13.47 5.25 7.42
N ARG A 90 12.80 5.54 6.30
CA ARG A 90 13.15 6.69 5.43
C ARG A 90 12.01 7.67 5.23
N PHE A 91 10.75 7.24 5.33
CA PHE A 91 9.62 8.16 5.23
C PHE A 91 9.45 8.97 6.51
N ARG A 92 9.52 10.29 6.37
CA ARG A 92 9.21 11.22 7.45
C ARG A 92 7.73 11.08 7.82
N LYS A 93 7.43 10.85 9.10
CA LYS A 93 6.05 10.77 9.59
C LYS A 93 5.42 12.15 9.56
N THR A 94 4.21 12.24 9.01
CA THR A 94 3.41 13.47 9.05
C THR A 94 3.03 13.76 10.49
N LEU A 95 3.34 14.98 10.96
CA LEU A 95 2.81 15.47 12.23
C LEU A 95 1.31 15.67 12.06
N LYS A 96 0.51 15.02 12.92
CA LYS A 96 -0.92 15.34 12.99
C LYS A 96 -1.02 16.74 13.59
N LYS A 97 -1.52 17.72 12.81
CA LYS A 97 -1.92 19.01 13.38
C LYS A 97 -3.05 18.72 14.38
N LYS A 98 -2.80 18.97 15.68
CA LYS A 98 -3.80 18.82 16.74
C LYS A 98 -5.08 19.63 16.51
N TYR A 99 -5.01 20.68 15.67
CA TYR A 99 -6.07 21.67 15.49
C TYR A 99 -7.01 21.43 14.30
N VAL A 100 -6.77 20.45 13.43
CA VAL A 100 -7.58 20.29 12.20
C VAL A 100 -8.80 19.39 12.40
N GLU A 101 -8.78 18.53 13.41
CA GLU A 101 -9.97 17.84 13.90
C GLU A 101 -10.29 18.46 15.26
N ALA A 102 -11.04 19.56 15.28
CA ALA A 102 -11.75 19.98 16.48
C ALA A 102 -13.24 19.62 16.28
N PRO A 103 -13.62 18.34 16.53
CA PRO A 103 -15.02 17.92 16.46
C PRO A 103 -15.93 18.79 17.33
N GLU A 104 -15.38 19.40 18.38
CA GLU A 104 -16.09 20.37 19.23
C GLU A 104 -16.46 21.64 18.47
N ILE A 105 -15.53 22.21 17.67
CA ILE A 105 -15.80 23.39 16.84
C ILE A 105 -16.85 23.05 15.77
N GLU A 106 -16.74 21.90 15.09
CA GLU A 106 -17.75 21.49 14.11
C GLU A 106 -19.13 21.24 14.75
N LYS A 107 -19.17 20.66 15.95
CA LYS A 107 -20.41 20.48 16.72
C LYS A 107 -21.01 21.81 17.16
N GLU A 108 -20.18 22.75 17.58
CA GLU A 108 -20.62 24.05 18.07
C GLU A 108 -21.10 24.95 16.93
N VAL A 109 -20.41 24.93 15.78
CA VAL A 109 -20.90 25.56 14.54
C VAL A 109 -22.26 24.97 14.13
N LYS A 110 -22.44 23.65 14.13
CA LYS A 110 -23.73 23.00 13.85
C LYS A 110 -24.82 23.26 14.89
N ARG A 111 -24.48 23.75 16.07
CA ARG A 111 -25.46 24.13 17.10
C ARG A 111 -25.92 25.58 16.91
N LEU A 112 -25.04 26.43 16.38
CA LEU A 112 -25.26 27.86 16.21
C LEU A 112 -25.93 28.22 14.87
N PHE A 113 -25.86 27.33 13.88
CA PHE A 113 -26.56 27.41 12.59
C PHE A 113 -27.54 26.25 12.45
#